data_AF-A0A7W0KKT2-F1
#
_entry.id   AF-A0A7W0KKT2-F1
#
_cell.length_a   1.000
_cell.length_b   1.000
_cell.length_c   1.000
_cell.angle_alpha   90.00
_cell.angle_beta   90.00
_cell.angle_gamma   90.00
#
_symmetry.space_group_name_H-M   'P 1'
#
loop_
_entity.id
_entity.type
_entity.pdbx_description
1 polymer ?
#
loop_
_entity_poly.entity_id
_entity_poly.type
_entity_poly.pdbx_seq_one_letter_code
_entity_poly.pdbx_strand_id
1 'polypeptide(L)'
;MDRAELFASLAQASPSPEDTVYVERRGTEYSWRRFGQGGDGQDDSSAQPGAGADVWMYFSGAWPREDPAASQAFCEDMLAEMESMAGGDDRCRWPLDQPWPHLH
;
A
#
# COMPACT_ATOMS: atom_id res chain seq x y z
N MET A 1 10.48 -8.66 -2.59
CA MET A 1 9.69 -9.46 -3.57
C MET A 1 9.39 -8.60 -4.78
N ASP A 2 9.30 -9.17 -5.97
CA ASP A 2 8.82 -8.48 -7.16
C ASP A 2 7.29 -8.35 -7.17
N ARG A 3 6.75 -7.67 -8.18
CA ARG A 3 5.30 -7.41 -8.31
C ARG A 3 4.47 -8.69 -8.45
N ALA A 4 4.97 -9.69 -9.18
CA ALA A 4 4.25 -10.94 -9.39
C ALA A 4 4.26 -11.81 -8.12
N GLU A 5 5.39 -11.83 -7.42
CA GLU A 5 5.53 -12.48 -6.11
C GLU A 5 4.60 -11.86 -5.06
N LEU A 6 4.47 -10.53 -5.04
CA LEU A 6 3.52 -9.83 -4.17
C LEU A 6 2.09 -10.27 -4.44
N PHE A 7 1.67 -10.32 -5.71
CA PHE A 7 0.32 -10.73 -6.08
C PHE A 7 0.03 -12.17 -5.70
N ALA A 8 0.96 -13.08 -5.97
CA ALA A 8 0.83 -14.48 -5.57
C ALA A 8 0.71 -14.63 -4.04
N SER A 9 1.49 -13.85 -3.29
CA SER A 9 1.49 -13.87 -1.83
C SER A 9 0.17 -13.33 -1.23
N LEU A 10 -0.33 -12.20 -1.75
CA LEU A 10 -1.63 -11.63 -1.34
C LEU A 10 -2.79 -12.57 -1.69
N ALA A 11 -2.78 -13.17 -2.88
CA ALA A 11 -3.79 -14.13 -3.31
C ALA A 11 -3.81 -15.38 -2.42
N GLN A 12 -2.63 -15.91 -2.07
CA GLN A 12 -2.49 -17.05 -1.18
C GLN A 12 -2.97 -16.73 0.25
N ALA A 13 -2.67 -15.54 0.76
CA ALA A 13 -3.05 -15.16 2.11
C ALA A 13 -4.55 -14.85 2.26
N SER A 14 -5.21 -14.47 1.17
CA SER A 14 -6.64 -14.17 1.08
C SER A 14 -7.12 -13.29 2.25
N PRO A 15 -6.77 -11.99 2.29
CA PRO A 15 -7.14 -11.08 3.37
C PRO A 15 -8.66 -10.92 3.52
N SER A 16 -9.14 -10.90 4.75
CA SER A 16 -10.55 -10.69 5.13
C SER A 16 -10.95 -9.24 4.97
N PRO A 17 -12.24 -8.92 4.75
CA PRO A 17 -12.73 -7.56 4.89
C PRO A 17 -12.40 -6.90 6.24
N GLU A 18 -12.20 -7.70 7.30
CA GLU A 18 -11.78 -7.20 8.62
C GLU A 18 -10.25 -7.12 8.79
N ASP A 19 -9.48 -7.61 7.83
CA ASP A 19 -8.03 -7.48 7.83
C ASP A 19 -7.62 -6.13 7.24
N THR A 20 -6.56 -5.55 7.80
CA THR A 20 -5.86 -4.41 7.24
C THR A 20 -4.57 -4.89 6.59
N VAL A 21 -4.36 -4.53 5.33
CA VAL A 21 -3.18 -4.87 4.55
C VAL A 21 -2.30 -3.65 4.40
N TYR A 22 -1.04 -3.76 4.82
CA TYR A 22 0.00 -2.79 4.52
C TYR A 22 0.85 -3.28 3.36
N VAL A 23 1.11 -2.38 2.41
CA VAL A 23 2.03 -2.63 1.29
C VAL A 23 2.99 -1.46 1.21
N GLU A 24 4.28 -1.76 1.00
CA GLU A 24 5.31 -0.76 0.73
C GLU A 24 6.20 -1.17 -0.43
N ARG A 25 6.83 -0.18 -1.07
CA ARG A 25 7.86 -0.36 -2.08
C ARG A 25 9.17 0.33 -1.67
N ARG A 26 10.29 -0.34 -1.91
CA ARG A 26 11.67 0.16 -1.75
C ARG A 26 12.46 -0.19 -3.02
N GLY A 27 12.83 0.82 -3.80
CA GLY A 27 13.35 0.66 -5.15
C GLY A 27 12.37 -0.12 -6.02
N THR A 28 12.79 -1.32 -6.43
CA THR A 28 12.00 -2.26 -7.24
C THR A 28 11.36 -3.39 -6.43
N GLU A 29 11.57 -3.38 -5.11
CA GLU A 29 11.11 -4.45 -4.22
C GLU A 29 9.87 -4.01 -3.43
N TYR A 30 8.95 -4.95 -3.23
CA TYR A 30 7.78 -4.78 -2.39
C TYR A 30 7.94 -5.55 -1.08
N SER A 31 7.24 -5.07 -0.04
CA SER A 31 7.00 -5.74 1.25
C SER A 31 5.53 -5.58 1.63
N TRP A 32 4.92 -6.60 2.24
CA TRP A 32 3.52 -6.49 2.68
C TRP A 32 3.28 -7.19 4.02
N ARG A 33 2.29 -6.72 4.77
CA ARG A 33 1.90 -7.25 6.09
C ARG A 33 0.38 -7.22 6.26
N ARG A 34 -0.15 -8.18 7.01
CA ARG A 34 -1.56 -8.28 7.38
C ARG A 34 -1.73 -8.07 8.87
N PHE A 35 -2.66 -7.19 9.25
CA PHE A 35 -3.09 -6.94 10.62
C PHE A 35 -4.56 -7.31 10.75
N GLY A 36 -5.01 -7.83 11.90
CA GLY A 36 -6.41 -8.18 12.13
C GLY A 36 -6.60 -9.59 12.67
N GLN A 37 -7.86 -10.05 12.67
CA GLN A 37 -8.29 -11.29 13.33
C GLN A 37 -7.72 -12.56 12.69
N GLY A 38 -7.25 -12.47 11.43
CA GLY A 38 -6.54 -13.55 10.72
C GLY A 38 -5.05 -13.32 10.50
N GLY A 39 -4.46 -12.21 10.96
CA GLY A 39 -3.04 -11.88 10.73
C GLY A 39 -2.06 -12.59 11.67
N ASP A 40 -0.85 -12.88 11.20
CA ASP A 40 0.23 -13.47 12.01
C ASP A 40 0.92 -12.47 12.97
N GLY A 41 0.50 -11.20 12.98
CA GLY A 41 1.17 -10.13 13.70
C GLY A 41 0.32 -9.54 14.82
N GLN A 42 0.74 -9.79 16.06
CA GLN A 42 0.50 -8.86 17.17
C GLN A 42 1.11 -7.52 16.76
N ASP A 43 0.37 -6.43 16.99
CA ASP A 43 0.69 -5.04 16.71
C ASP A 43 2.13 -4.69 17.11
N ASP A 44 3.09 -4.94 16.22
CA ASP A 44 4.45 -4.44 16.36
C ASP A 44 4.46 -3.04 15.73
N SER A 45 3.87 -2.12 16.49
CA SER A 45 3.79 -0.69 16.20
C SER A 45 5.18 -0.02 16.08
N SER A 46 6.27 -0.80 16.17
CA SER A 46 7.65 -0.35 15.99
C SER A 46 8.04 -0.15 14.51
N ALA A 47 7.31 -0.73 13.56
CA ALA A 47 7.48 -0.41 12.15
C ALA A 47 6.74 0.88 11.83
N GLN A 48 7.34 2.01 12.19
CA GLN A 48 6.87 3.32 11.72
C GLN A 48 6.66 3.25 10.20
N PRO A 49 5.50 3.69 9.67
CA PRO A 49 5.33 3.81 8.24
C PRO A 49 6.45 4.68 7.69
N GLY A 50 7.19 4.17 6.70
CA GLY A 50 7.98 5.02 5.82
C GLY A 50 9.39 5.44 6.25
N ALA A 51 10.05 4.79 7.22
CA ALA A 51 11.50 4.99 7.37
C ALA A 51 12.25 4.31 6.20
N GLY A 52 12.27 4.96 5.04
CA GLY A 52 12.97 4.52 3.82
C GLY A 52 12.12 3.78 2.78
N ALA A 53 10.79 3.77 2.90
CA ALA A 53 9.92 3.33 1.80
C ALA A 53 9.72 4.47 0.81
N ASP A 54 9.80 4.19 -0.49
CA ASP A 54 9.52 5.19 -1.53
C ASP A 54 8.04 5.55 -1.58
N VAL A 55 7.20 4.53 -1.31
CA VAL A 55 5.76 4.67 -1.21
C VAL A 55 5.18 3.50 -0.42
N TRP A 56 4.06 3.75 0.25
CA TRP A 56 3.34 2.76 1.04
C TRP A 56 1.86 3.12 1.12
N MET A 57 1.03 2.13 1.47
CA MET A 57 -0.37 2.33 1.78
C MET A 57 -0.86 1.31 2.80
N TYR A 58 -1.93 1.67 3.50
CA TYR A 58 -2.79 0.72 4.18
C TYR A 58 -4.10 0.61 3.40
N PHE A 59 -4.60 -0.60 3.23
CA PHE A 59 -5.91 -0.88 2.70
C PHE A 59 -6.69 -1.76 3.67
N SER A 60 -7.93 -1.37 3.94
CA SER A 60 -8.91 -2.16 4.69
C SER A 60 -10.21 -2.16 3.90
N GLY A 61 -10.77 -3.33 3.62
CA GLY A 61 -11.98 -3.43 2.82
C GLY A 61 -12.15 -4.80 2.17
N ALA A 62 -13.25 -4.95 1.43
CA ALA A 62 -13.58 -6.21 0.79
C ALA A 62 -12.56 -6.56 -0.30
N TRP A 63 -11.89 -7.71 -0.12
CA TRP A 63 -11.06 -8.30 -1.18
C TRP A 63 -11.93 -9.07 -2.17
N PRO A 64 -11.77 -8.88 -3.49
CA PRO A 64 -12.47 -9.68 -4.48
C PRO A 64 -11.83 -11.09 -4.50
N ARG A 65 -12.44 -12.04 -3.77
CA ARG A 65 -11.91 -13.41 -3.56
C ARG A 65 -12.45 -14.45 -4.53
N GLU A 66 -13.62 -14.21 -5.10
CA GLU A 66 -14.38 -15.22 -5.85
C GLU A 66 -13.93 -15.36 -7.30
N ASP A 67 -13.31 -14.34 -7.87
CA ASP A 67 -12.81 -14.32 -9.25
C ASP A 67 -11.32 -13.94 -9.28
N PRO A 68 -10.42 -14.86 -9.68
CA PRO A 68 -8.99 -14.59 -9.80
C PRO A 68 -8.65 -13.42 -10.74
N ALA A 69 -9.44 -13.21 -11.80
CA ALA A 69 -9.23 -12.10 -12.72
C ALA A 69 -9.56 -10.76 -12.05
N ALA A 70 -10.68 -10.68 -11.33
CA ALA A 70 -11.02 -9.53 -10.50
C ALA A 70 -9.99 -9.29 -9.37
N SER A 71 -9.48 -10.35 -8.73
CA SER A 71 -8.41 -10.24 -7.73
C SER A 71 -7.15 -9.60 -8.31
N GLN A 72 -6.75 -10.03 -9.50
CA GLN A 72 -5.58 -9.50 -10.18
C GLN A 72 -5.79 -8.03 -10.58
N ALA A 73 -6.90 -7.71 -11.23
CA ALA A 73 -7.22 -6.34 -11.64
C ALA A 73 -7.26 -5.39 -10.43
N PHE A 74 -7.89 -5.81 -9.33
CA PHE A 74 -7.92 -5.06 -8.09
C PHE A 74 -6.51 -4.81 -7.53
N CYS A 75 -5.64 -5.83 -7.51
CA CYS A 75 -4.27 -5.65 -7.02
C CYS A 75 -3.45 -4.74 -7.93
N GLU A 76 -3.69 -4.79 -9.25
CA GLU A 76 -3.05 -3.89 -10.22
C GLU A 76 -3.46 -2.43 -10.02
N ASP A 77 -4.76 -2.17 -9.85
CA ASP A 77 -5.30 -0.83 -9.57
C ASP A 77 -4.78 -0.32 -8.22
N MET A 78 -4.86 -1.15 -7.18
CA MET A 78 -4.38 -0.82 -5.84
C MET A 78 -2.89 -0.42 -5.85
N LEU A 79 -2.05 -1.16 -6.59
CA LEU A 79 -0.65 -0.79 -6.76
C LEU A 79 -0.47 0.46 -7.62
N ALA A 80 -1.25 0.64 -8.69
CA ALA A 80 -1.17 1.84 -9.51
C ALA A 80 -1.50 3.10 -8.69
N GLU A 81 -2.53 3.04 -7.85
CA GLU A 81 -2.89 4.11 -6.91
C GLU A 81 -1.77 4.37 -5.90
N MET A 82 -1.20 3.31 -5.30
CA MET A 82 -0.04 3.44 -4.43
C MET A 82 1.12 4.13 -5.14
N GLU A 83 1.51 3.65 -6.32
CA GLU A 83 2.64 4.16 -7.09
C GLU A 83 2.38 5.56 -7.66
N SER A 84 1.12 5.94 -7.84
CA SER A 84 0.75 7.31 -8.18
C SER A 84 1.16 8.30 -7.10
N MET A 85 1.26 7.88 -5.84
CA MET A 85 1.76 8.70 -4.73
C MET A 85 3.29 8.75 -4.67
N ALA A 86 3.99 7.87 -5.42
CA ALA A 86 5.45 7.90 -5.47
C ALA A 86 5.92 9.20 -6.16
N GLY A 87 6.60 10.05 -5.41
CA GLY A 87 7.09 11.35 -5.87
C GLY A 87 7.83 12.15 -4.80
N GLY A 88 8.04 11.56 -3.62
CA GLY A 88 8.66 12.21 -2.47
C GLY A 88 7.81 13.33 -1.86
N ASP A 89 8.34 13.94 -0.80
CA ASP A 89 7.74 15.09 -0.12
C ASP A 89 7.45 16.28 -1.05
N ASP A 90 8.13 16.37 -2.20
CA ASP A 90 8.05 17.51 -3.12
C ASP A 90 6.76 17.59 -3.94
N ARG A 91 5.96 16.52 -3.99
CA ARG A 91 4.73 16.53 -4.81
C ARG A 91 3.61 17.39 -4.21
N CYS A 92 3.53 17.41 -2.88
CA CYS A 92 2.56 18.20 -2.12
C CYS A 92 3.23 19.39 -1.39
N ARG A 93 4.56 19.49 -1.43
CA ARG A 93 5.28 20.62 -0.86
C ARG A 93 5.05 21.84 -1.74
N TRP A 94 4.38 22.83 -1.17
CA TRP A 94 4.35 24.16 -1.76
C TRP A 94 5.79 24.68 -1.89
N PRO A 95 6.19 25.20 -3.07
CA PRO A 95 7.53 25.73 -3.25
C PRO A 95 7.83 26.78 -2.18
N LEU A 96 8.98 26.65 -1.50
CA LEU A 96 9.35 27.52 -0.38
C LEU A 96 9.47 29.00 -0.78
N ASP A 97 9.69 29.25 -2.06
CA ASP A 97 9.83 30.55 -2.68
C ASP A 97 8.49 31.17 -3.13
N GLN A 98 7.37 30.45 -2.99
CA GLN A 98 6.05 30.96 -3.37
C GLN A 98 5.17 31.28 -2.15
N PRO A 99 4.41 32.39 -2.16
CA PRO A 99 3.45 32.68 -1.10
C PRO A 99 2.30 31.66 -1.12
N TRP A 100 1.78 31.30 0.05
CA TRP A 100 0.63 30.39 0.16
C TRP A 100 -0.57 30.92 -0.65
N PRO A 101 -1.28 30.09 -1.41
CA PRO A 101 -2.38 30.57 -2.24
C PRO A 101 -3.57 30.94 -1.35
N HIS A 102 -3.98 32.21 -1.41
CA HIS A 102 -5.15 32.74 -0.68
C HIS A 102 -6.48 32.50 -1.41
N LEU A 103 -6.54 31.54 -2.34
CA LEU A 103 -7.76 31.24 -3.09
C LEU A 103 -8.67 30.31 -2.27
N HIS A 104 -9.83 30.83 -1.90
CA HIS A 104 -10.96 30.10 -1.32
C HIS A 104 -11.94 29.68 -2.41
#